data_AF-A0A1M2URU3-F1
#
_entry.id   AF-A0A1M2URU3-F1
#
_cell.length_a   1.000
_cell.length_b   1.000
_cell.length_c   1.000
_cell.angle_alpha   90.00
_cell.angle_beta   90.00
_cell.angle_gamma   90.00
#
_symmetry.space_group_name_H-M   'P 1'
#
loop_
_entity.id
_entity.type
_entity.pdbx_description
1 polymer ?
#
loop_
_entity_poly.entity_id
_entity_poly.type
_entity_poly.pdbx_seq_one_letter_code
_entity_poly.pdbx_strand_id
1 'polypeptide(L)' 'MRTLRTAVEQTADDDGWAHLGKVGQYISNNSSFSPVNYGYKKLSDLIRASELFDIDTREKNVVFIRSPEK' A
#
# COMPACT_ATOMS: atom_id res chain seq x y z
N MET A 1 -2.38 5.53 -11.04
CA MET A 1 -2.23 5.15 -9.61
C MET A 1 -1.37 6.15 -8.82
N ARG A 2 -1.63 7.46 -8.88
CA ARG A 2 -0.84 8.46 -8.11
C ARG A 2 -1.14 8.36 -6.61
N THR A 3 -2.40 8.14 -6.26
CA THR A 3 -2.87 7.99 -4.87
C THR A 3 -2.16 6.89 -4.10
N LEU A 4 -1.92 5.71 -4.71
CA LEU A 4 -1.23 4.61 -4.03
C LEU A 4 0.22 4.94 -3.72
N ARG A 5 0.97 5.48 -4.69
CA ARG A 5 2.38 5.87 -4.47
C ARG A 5 2.49 6.97 -3.42
N THR A 6 1.65 8.01 -3.50
CA THR A 6 1.61 9.07 -2.49
C THR A 6 1.27 8.52 -1.11
N ALA A 7 0.31 7.60 -0.99
CA ALA A 7 -0.01 7.02 0.31
C ALA A 7 1.15 6.22 0.90
N VAL A 8 1.90 5.47 0.07
CA VAL A 8 3.11 4.76 0.52
C VAL A 8 4.18 5.75 0.96
N GLU A 9 4.48 6.78 0.17
CA GLU A 9 5.47 7.81 0.52
C GLU A 9 5.12 8.55 1.81
N GLN A 10 3.85 8.85 2.05
CA GLN A 10 3.39 9.59 3.24
C GLN A 10 3.30 8.73 4.50
N THR A 11 3.40 7.41 4.38
CA THR A 11 3.28 6.48 5.51
C THR A 11 4.48 5.56 5.68
N ALA A 12 5.51 5.75 4.86
CA ALA A 12 6.80 5.09 4.99
C ALA A 12 7.51 5.55 6.26
N ASP A 13 8.07 4.59 6.98
CA ASP A 13 8.98 4.84 8.08
C ASP A 13 10.41 5.14 7.52
N ASP A 14 11.40 5.39 8.37
CA ASP A 14 12.74 5.85 7.94
C ASP A 14 13.49 4.85 7.03
N ASP A 15 13.14 3.57 7.07
CA ASP A 15 13.67 2.52 6.19
C ASP A 15 12.99 2.47 4.81
N GLY A 16 12.08 3.40 4.53
CA GLY A 16 11.35 3.52 3.26
C GLY A 16 10.20 2.52 3.10
N TRP A 17 9.98 1.65 4.08
CA TRP A 17 8.87 0.71 4.12
C TRP A 17 7.65 1.33 4.81
N ALA A 18 6.49 1.15 4.20
CA ALA A 18 5.21 1.56 4.76
C ALA A 18 4.42 0.34 5.23
N HIS A 19 3.91 0.38 6.46
CA HIS A 19 2.98 -0.64 6.95
C HIS A 19 1.65 -0.55 6.19
N LEU A 20 1.19 -1.64 5.56
CA LEU A 20 0.03 -1.63 4.68
C LEU A 20 -1.26 -1.13 5.37
N GLY A 21 -1.41 -1.38 6.68
CA GLY A 21 -2.52 -0.83 7.46
C GLY A 21 -2.49 0.69 7.55
N LYS A 22 -1.31 1.31 7.70
CA LYS A 22 -1.15 2.78 7.72
C LYS A 22 -1.50 3.36 6.35
N VAL A 23 -1.03 2.71 5.27
CA VAL A 23 -1.35 3.08 3.88
C VAL A 23 -2.87 3.06 3.66
N GLY A 24 -3.55 1.99 4.05
CA GLY A 24 -5.00 1.87 3.91
C GLY A 24 -5.77 2.94 4.68
N GLN A 25 -5.35 3.24 5.91
CA GLN A 25 -5.94 4.31 6.71
C GLN A 25 -5.74 5.70 6.07
N TYR A 26 -4.52 5.99 5.59
CA TYR A 26 -4.24 7.24 4.89
C TYR A 26 -5.11 7.40 3.65
N ILE A 27 -5.23 6.36 2.83
CA ILE A 27 -6.07 6.37 1.62
C ILE A 27 -7.53 6.66 1.97
N SER A 28 -8.07 5.98 2.99
CA SER A 28 -9.46 6.15 3.43
C SER A 28 -9.74 7.56 3.95
N ASN A 29 -8.76 8.22 4.56
CA ASN A 29 -8.92 9.56 5.12
C ASN A 29 -8.72 10.67 4.09
N ASN A 30 -7.96 10.43 3.02
CA ASN A 30 -7.52 11.47 2.09
C ASN A 30 -8.08 11.29 0.67
N SER A 31 -8.84 10.23 0.40
CA SER A 31 -9.39 9.98 -0.94
C SER A 31 -10.63 9.09 -0.90
N SER A 32 -11.43 9.15 -1.97
CA SER A 32 -12.53 8.19 -2.22
C SER A 32 -12.06 6.88 -2.86
N PHE A 33 -10.75 6.62 -2.86
CA PHE A 33 -10.20 5.41 -3.45
C PHE A 33 -10.64 4.18 -2.66
N SER A 34 -11.12 3.16 -3.38
CA SER A 34 -11.45 1.87 -2.78
C SER A 34 -11.00 0.72 -3.68
N PRO A 35 -10.39 -0.35 -3.13
CA PRO A 35 -9.96 -1.52 -3.91
C PRO A 35 -11.09 -2.21 -4.68
N VAL A 36 -12.33 -2.09 -4.18
CA VAL A 36 -13.51 -2.72 -4.80
C VAL A 36 -13.83 -2.13 -6.17
N ASN A 37 -13.49 -0.86 -6.42
CA ASN A 37 -13.64 -0.21 -7.72
C ASN A 37 -12.75 -0.85 -8.79
N TYR A 38 -11.75 -1.63 -8.37
CA TYR A 38 -10.83 -2.38 -9.21
C TYR A 38 -11.06 -3.90 -9.14
N GLY A 39 -12.15 -4.36 -8.52
CA GLY A 39 -12.50 -5.78 -8.41
C GLY A 39 -11.83 -6.53 -7.25
N TYR A 40 -11.14 -5.84 -6.34
CA TYR A 40 -10.44 -6.46 -5.21
C TYR A 40 -11.17 -6.25 -3.89
N LYS A 41 -11.32 -7.33 -3.10
CA LYS A 41 -11.95 -7.26 -1.78
C LYS A 41 -11.05 -6.63 -0.71
N LYS A 42 -9.73 -6.73 -0.88
CA LYS A 42 -8.73 -6.22 0.06
C LYS A 42 -7.72 -5.35 -0.66
N LEU A 43 -7.23 -4.31 0.03
CA LEU A 43 -6.15 -3.47 -0.48
C LEU A 43 -4.88 -4.29 -0.75
N SER A 44 -4.57 -5.28 0.10
CA SER A 44 -3.43 -6.18 -0.09
C SER A 44 -3.46 -6.92 -1.43
N ASP A 45 -4.65 -7.30 -1.89
CA ASP A 45 -4.80 -8.09 -3.12
C ASP A 45 -4.60 -7.19 -4.33
N LEU A 46 -5.16 -5.97 -4.29
CA LEU A 46 -4.91 -4.96 -5.31
C LEU A 46 -3.44 -4.58 -5.39
N ILE A 47 -2.77 -4.39 -4.24
CA ILE A 47 -1.36 -4.01 -4.19
C ILE A 47 -0.48 -5.09 -4.82
N ARG A 48 -0.71 -6.37 -4.49
CA ARG A 48 -0.01 -7.51 -5.12
C ARG A 48 -0.24 -7.57 -6.62
N ALA A 49 -1.49 -7.42 -7.06
CA ALA A 49 -1.83 -7.46 -8.47
C ALA A 49 -1.37 -6.23 -9.26
N SER A 50 -1.04 -5.13 -8.58
CA SER A 50 -0.56 -3.92 -9.25
C SER A 50 0.88 -4.02 -9.75
N GLU A 51 1.70 -4.88 -9.12
CA GLU A 51 3.14 -5.01 -9.40
C GLU A 51 3.92 -3.68 -9.32
N LEU A 52 3.34 -2.68 -8.63
CA LEU A 52 3.91 -1.33 -8.54
C LEU A 52 4.88 -1.13 -7.37
N PHE A 53 4.93 -2.10 -6.45
CA PHE A 53 5.57 -2.00 -5.13
C PHE A 53 6.36 -3.27 -4.82
N ASP A 54 7.49 -3.10 -4.13
CA ASP A 54 8.11 -4.20 -3.40
C ASP A 54 7.21 -4.56 -2.20
N ILE A 55 7.10 -5.85 -1.92
CA ILE A 55 6.21 -6.36 -0.86
C ILE A 55 7.02 -7.28 0.06
N ASP A 56 7.02 -6.96 1.34
CA ASP A 56 7.61 -7.78 2.39
C ASP A 56 6.52 -8.18 3.38
N THR A 57 6.43 -9.47 3.69
CA THR A 57 5.52 -9.99 4.72
C THR A 57 6.35 -10.44 5.91
N ARG A 58 6.28 -9.66 7.00
CA ARG A 58 7.00 -9.90 8.25
C ARG A 58 6.17 -10.76 9.21
N GLU A 59 6.72 -11.03 10.39
CA GLU A 59 6.09 -11.86 11.42
C GLU A 59 4.61 -11.50 11.67
N LYS A 60 3.79 -12.52 11.95
CA LYS A 60 2.33 -12.41 12.12
C LYS A 60 1.56 -11.96 10.86
N ASN A 61 2.09 -12.22 9.66
CA ASN A 61 1.47 -11.86 8.37
C ASN A 61 1.31 -10.35 8.16
N VAL A 62 2.17 -9.55 8.78
CA VAL A 62 2.14 -8.10 8.64
C VAL A 62 2.78 -7.73 7.31
N VAL A 63 2.05 -7.02 6.45
CA VAL A 63 2.52 -6.63 5.12
C VAL A 63 3.09 -5.22 5.17
N PHE A 64 4.31 -5.08 4.66
CA PHE A 64 4.97 -3.81 4.38
C PHE A 64 5.15 -3.66 2.87
N ILE A 65 5.05 -2.43 2.39
CA ILE A 65 5.26 -2.10 0.98
C ILE A 65 6.15 -0.88 0.84
N ARG A 66 6.96 -0.86 -0.22
CA ARG A 66 7.76 0.32 -0.59
C ARG A 66 7.73 0.53 -2.10
N SER A 67 8.04 1.74 -2.54
CA SER A 67 8.31 1.97 -3.96
C SER A 67 9.56 1.20 -4.38
N PRO A 68 9.55 0.49 -5.53
CA PRO A 68 10.71 -0.22 -6.01
C PRO A 68 11.83 0.78 -6.32
N GLU A 69 13.06 0.40 -5.99
CA GLU A 69 14.25 1.15 -6.37
C GLU A 69 14.42 1.03 -7.90
N LYS A 70 14.71 2.15 -8.56
CA LYS A 70 14.84 2.23 -10.02
C LYS A 70 15.99 1.38 -10.55
#